data_AF-A0A6C0I6V6-F1
#
_entry.id   AF-A0A6C0I6V6-F1
#
_cell.length_a   1.000
_cell.length_b   1.000
_cell.length_c   1.000
_cell.angle_alpha   90.00
_cell.angle_beta   90.00
_cell.angle_gamma   90.00
#
_symmetry.space_group_name_H-M   'P 1'
#
loop_
_entity.id
_entity.type
_entity.pdbx_description
1 polymer ?
#
loop_
_entity_poly.entity_id
_entity_poly.type
_entity_poly.pdbx_seq_one_letter_code
_entity_poly.pdbx_strand_id
1 'polypeptide(L)'
;MDAATRTRYINGFLTSKYLKDGIIVGTTIAIFALFAYVYLYLKPTVVLPPRDWVTPCPNRWSYDPDTDYCTPQYSTPCKSFMSSSYIDPEQRCDIAKSCGTSWKGMCS
;
A
#
# COMPACT_ATOMS: atom_id res chain seq x y z
N MET A 1 -22.26 -60.15 13.14
CA MET A 1 -21.33 -59.28 12.38
C MET A 1 -19.94 -59.86 12.51
N ASP A 2 -19.42 -60.48 11.45
CA ASP A 2 -18.13 -61.16 11.47
C ASP A 2 -16.94 -60.22 11.65
N ALA A 3 -15.92 -60.70 12.37
CA ALA A 3 -14.70 -59.94 12.64
C ALA A 3 -14.02 -59.43 11.36
N ALA A 4 -14.05 -60.22 10.28
CA ALA A 4 -13.47 -59.87 8.98
C ALA A 4 -14.12 -58.63 8.34
N THR A 5 -15.43 -58.44 8.54
CA THR A 5 -16.19 -57.32 7.99
C THR A 5 -15.92 -56.04 8.77
N ARG A 6 -15.71 -56.15 10.09
CA ARG A 6 -15.33 -55.01 10.95
C ARG A 6 -13.94 -54.47 10.60
N THR A 7 -12.95 -55.34 10.35
CA THR A 7 -11.58 -54.92 10.02
C THR A 7 -11.48 -54.20 8.68
N ARG A 8 -12.23 -54.62 7.66
CA ARG A 8 -12.26 -53.92 6.35
C ARG A 8 -12.86 -52.52 6.44
N TYR A 9 -13.91 -52.35 7.25
CA TYR A 9 -14.59 -51.06 7.41
C TYR A 9 -13.70 -50.03 8.11
N ILE A 10 -12.97 -50.47 9.16
CA ILE A 10 -12.04 -49.62 9.90
C ILE A 10 -10.86 -49.21 9.02
N ASN A 11 -10.27 -50.15 8.28
CA ASN A 11 -9.15 -49.88 7.38
C ASN A 11 -9.53 -48.90 6.25
N GLY A 12 -10.74 -49.02 5.67
CA GLY A 12 -11.24 -48.10 4.63
C GLY A 12 -11.58 -46.70 5.15
N PHE A 13 -12.12 -46.60 6.37
CA PHE A 13 -12.41 -45.31 7.01
C PHE A 13 -11.12 -44.56 7.41
N LEU A 14 -10.13 -45.28 7.94
CA LEU A 14 -8.83 -44.73 8.28
C LEU A 14 -8.09 -44.25 7.04
N THR A 15 -7.99 -45.06 5.98
CA THR A 15 -7.37 -44.62 4.71
C THR A 15 -8.07 -43.40 4.12
N SER A 16 -9.40 -43.32 4.17
CA SER A 16 -10.14 -42.14 3.70
C SER A 16 -9.84 -40.87 4.51
N LYS A 17 -9.68 -40.97 5.83
CA LYS A 17 -9.31 -39.84 6.69
C LYS A 17 -7.87 -39.39 6.45
N TYR A 18 -6.92 -40.33 6.49
CA TYR A 18 -5.50 -40.01 6.28
C TYR A 18 -5.21 -39.46 4.87
N LEU A 19 -5.97 -39.89 3.86
CA LEU A 19 -5.87 -39.34 2.51
C LEU A 19 -6.37 -37.89 2.45
N LYS A 20 -7.50 -37.58 3.10
CA LYS A 20 -8.04 -36.21 3.16
C LYS A 20 -7.12 -35.28 3.93
N ASP A 21 -6.63 -35.71 5.09
CA ASP A 21 -5.72 -34.92 5.92
C ASP A 21 -4.38 -34.71 5.19
N GLY A 22 -3.87 -35.73 4.50
CA GLY A 22 -2.67 -35.62 3.68
C GLY A 22 -2.82 -34.64 2.52
N ILE A 23 -3.98 -34.63 1.83
CA ILE A 23 -4.27 -33.66 0.77
C ILE A 23 -4.29 -32.24 1.34
N ILE A 24 -4.99 -32.01 2.46
CA ILE A 24 -5.10 -30.68 3.07
C ILE A 24 -3.71 -30.16 3.46
N VAL A 25 -2.91 -30.97 4.17
CA VAL A 25 -1.56 -30.58 4.58
C VAL A 25 -0.67 -30.33 3.36
N GLY A 26 -0.71 -31.22 2.37
CA GLY A 26 0.07 -31.07 1.13
C GLY A 26 -0.28 -29.80 0.36
N THR A 27 -1.57 -29.52 0.18
CA THR A 27 -2.05 -28.31 -0.49
C THR A 27 -1.63 -27.05 0.27
N THR A 28 -1.70 -27.06 1.60
CA THR A 28 -1.30 -25.90 2.41
C THR A 28 0.19 -25.62 2.23
N ILE A 29 1.05 -26.64 2.33
CA ILE A 29 2.50 -26.50 2.13
C ILE A 29 2.81 -26.01 0.71
N ALA A 30 2.14 -26.55 -0.31
CA ALA A 30 2.36 -26.16 -1.70
C ALA A 30 2.00 -24.68 -1.94
N ILE A 31 0.89 -24.20 -1.38
CA ILE A 31 0.48 -22.79 -1.47
C ILE A 31 1.52 -21.90 -0.79
N PHE A 32 1.95 -22.23 0.43
CA PHE A 32 2.98 -21.46 1.14
C PHE A 32 4.31 -21.42 0.39
N ALA A 33 4.76 -22.54 -0.16
CA ALA A 33 5.98 -22.63 -0.96
C ALA A 33 5.88 -21.77 -2.23
N LEU A 34 4.72 -21.78 -2.91
CA LEU A 34 4.48 -20.96 -4.09
C LEU A 34 4.50 -19.47 -3.74
N PHE A 35 3.84 -19.05 -2.66
CA PHE A 35 3.88 -17.66 -2.19
C PHE A 35 5.30 -17.21 -1.85
N ALA A 36 6.06 -18.04 -1.13
CA ALA A 36 7.45 -17.75 -0.81
C ALA A 36 8.32 -17.62 -2.07
N TYR A 37 8.16 -18.53 -3.04
CA TYR A 37 8.84 -18.47 -4.32
C TYR A 37 8.53 -17.17 -5.06
N VAL A 38 7.25 -16.83 -5.20
CA VAL A 38 6.81 -15.58 -5.84
C VAL A 38 7.43 -14.37 -5.14
N TYR A 39 7.38 -14.31 -3.81
CA TYR A 39 7.90 -13.17 -3.06
C TYR A 39 9.42 -13.01 -3.20
N LEU A 40 10.17 -14.12 -3.11
CA LEU A 40 11.63 -14.11 -3.20
C LEU A 40 12.14 -13.82 -4.63
N TYR A 41 11.47 -14.37 -5.66
CA TYR A 41 11.93 -14.26 -7.04
C TYR A 41 11.37 -13.03 -7.77
N LEU A 42 10.07 -12.73 -7.63
CA LEU A 42 9.46 -11.61 -8.35
C LEU A 42 9.73 -10.27 -7.65
N LYS A 43 10.26 -10.28 -6.41
CA LYS A 43 10.50 -9.09 -5.57
C LYS A 43 9.44 -8.03 -5.84
N PRO A 44 8.15 -8.31 -5.59
CA PRO A 44 7.10 -7.33 -5.87
C PRO A 44 7.42 -6.10 -5.04
N THR A 45 7.99 -5.08 -5.69
CA THR A 45 8.21 -3.79 -5.07
C THR A 45 6.82 -3.24 -4.85
N VAL A 46 6.31 -3.41 -3.64
CA VAL A 46 5.12 -2.71 -3.19
C VAL A 46 5.55 -1.25 -3.08
N VAL A 47 5.41 -0.53 -4.19
CA VAL A 47 5.52 0.92 -4.20
C VAL A 47 4.31 1.41 -3.42
N LEU A 48 4.47 1.55 -2.11
CA LEU A 48 3.58 2.36 -1.31
C LEU A 48 3.73 3.77 -1.88
N PRO A 49 2.70 4.36 -2.52
CA PRO A 49 2.77 5.77 -2.85
C PRO A 49 3.09 6.51 -1.55
N PRO A 50 4.00 7.50 -1.57
CA PRO A 50 4.28 8.29 -0.39
C PRO A 50 2.93 8.78 0.14
N ARG A 51 2.59 8.35 1.35
CA ARG A 51 1.31 8.64 1.99
C ARG A 51 1.08 10.14 1.86
N ASP A 52 0.06 10.53 1.11
CA ASP A 52 -0.23 11.89 0.63
C ASP A 52 -0.53 12.86 1.78
N TRP A 53 0.49 13.15 2.58
CA TRP A 53 0.52 14.32 3.46
C TRP A 53 1.17 15.49 2.73
N VAL A 54 1.33 15.36 1.42
CA VAL A 54 1.70 16.43 0.52
C VAL A 54 0.47 17.32 0.43
N THR A 55 0.46 18.38 1.21
CA THR A 55 -0.55 19.42 1.07
C THR A 55 -0.37 20.06 -0.31
N PRO A 56 -1.44 20.32 -1.07
CA PRO A 56 -1.35 20.93 -2.40
C PRO A 56 -0.81 22.37 -2.36
N CYS A 57 -0.79 22.98 -1.16
CA CYS A 57 -0.31 24.33 -0.94
C CYS A 57 0.76 24.39 0.17
N PRO A 58 1.57 25.46 0.20
CA PRO A 58 2.50 25.74 1.29
C PRO A 58 1.80 25.92 2.64
N ASN A 59 2.57 25.87 3.72
CA ASN A 59 2.06 26.12 5.07
C ASN A 59 1.51 27.55 5.16
N ARG A 60 0.36 27.70 5.83
CA ARG A 60 -0.39 28.98 5.96
C ARG A 60 -1.00 29.49 4.65
N TRP A 61 -1.21 28.61 3.69
CA TRP A 61 -1.98 28.88 2.48
C TRP A 61 -3.26 28.05 2.50
N SER A 62 -4.34 28.58 1.94
CA SER A 62 -5.62 27.89 1.75
C SER A 62 -5.69 27.37 0.32
N TYR A 63 -6.10 26.11 0.18
CA TYR A 63 -6.37 25.48 -1.11
C TYR A 63 -7.84 25.67 -1.47
N ASP A 64 -8.12 26.18 -2.66
CA ASP A 64 -9.45 26.22 -3.26
C ASP A 64 -9.57 25.07 -4.26
N PRO A 65 -10.36 24.00 -3.97
CA PRO A 65 -10.51 22.86 -4.85
C PRO A 65 -11.33 23.18 -6.11
N ASP A 66 -12.13 24.25 -6.12
CA ASP A 66 -12.97 24.61 -7.26
C ASP A 66 -12.17 25.32 -8.36
N THR A 67 -11.16 26.08 -7.95
CA THR A 67 -10.30 26.86 -8.86
C THR A 67 -8.88 26.30 -9.00
N ASP A 68 -8.50 25.33 -8.16
CA ASP A 68 -7.14 24.79 -8.00
C ASP A 68 -6.10 25.82 -7.55
N TYR A 69 -6.52 26.92 -6.89
CA TYR A 69 -5.61 27.97 -6.43
C TYR A 69 -5.20 27.80 -4.97
N CYS A 70 -3.93 28.07 -4.72
CA CYS A 70 -3.38 28.31 -3.39
C CYS A 70 -3.38 29.81 -3.09
N THR A 71 -3.99 30.22 -1.98
CA THR A 71 -4.07 31.62 -1.53
C THR A 71 -3.40 31.81 -0.17
N PRO A 72 -2.48 32.78 0.00
CA PRO A 72 -1.82 33.00 1.28
C PRO A 72 -2.79 33.56 2.32
N GLN A 73 -2.73 33.04 3.54
CA GLN A 73 -3.56 33.48 4.68
C GLN A 73 -2.80 34.44 5.62
N TYR A 74 -1.74 35.07 5.12
CA TYR A 74 -0.88 36.01 5.84
C TYR A 74 -0.35 37.08 4.89
N SER A 75 0.14 38.20 5.43
CA SER A 75 0.76 39.25 4.61
C SER A 75 2.09 38.75 4.03
N THR A 76 2.17 38.64 2.71
CA THR A 76 3.33 38.14 1.96
C THR A 76 3.46 38.88 0.63
N PRO A 77 4.68 39.02 0.07
CA PRO A 77 4.86 39.54 -1.29
C PRO A 77 4.36 38.57 -2.38
N CYS A 78 4.05 37.32 -2.03
CA CYS A 78 3.62 36.31 -2.99
C CYS A 78 2.15 36.44 -3.39
N LYS A 79 1.87 36.12 -4.66
CA LYS A 79 0.52 36.05 -5.23
C LYS A 79 -0.01 34.62 -5.21
N SER A 80 -1.33 34.50 -5.27
CA SER A 80 -2.01 33.22 -5.46
C SER A 80 -1.54 32.54 -6.75
N PHE A 81 -1.44 31.21 -6.72
CA PHE A 81 -0.99 30.40 -7.86
C PHE A 81 -1.75 29.08 -7.94
N MET A 82 -1.76 28.45 -9.12
CA MET A 82 -2.42 27.14 -9.32
C MET A 82 -1.53 26.00 -8.80
N SER A 83 -2.10 25.09 -8.01
CA SER A 83 -1.35 24.00 -7.38
C SER A 83 -0.71 23.05 -8.41
N SER A 84 -1.39 22.85 -9.54
CA SER A 84 -0.97 22.04 -10.67
C SER A 84 0.18 22.60 -11.50
N SER A 85 0.48 23.91 -11.39
CA SER A 85 1.52 24.55 -12.21
C SER A 85 2.94 24.11 -11.86
N TYR A 86 3.13 23.48 -10.70
CA TYR A 86 4.45 23.07 -10.20
C TYR A 86 4.42 21.59 -9.94
N ILE A 87 5.02 20.78 -10.82
CA ILE A 87 5.05 19.31 -10.66
C ILE A 87 6.27 18.91 -9.82
N ASP A 88 7.35 19.68 -9.92
CA ASP A 88 8.63 19.35 -9.31
C ASP A 88 8.72 19.77 -7.83
N PRO A 89 9.16 18.87 -6.93
CA PRO A 89 9.29 19.18 -5.50
C PRO A 89 10.25 20.32 -5.18
N GLU A 90 11.34 20.48 -5.93
CA GLU A 90 12.33 21.54 -5.69
C GLU A 90 11.72 22.91 -6.00
N GLN A 91 11.03 23.03 -7.14
CA GLN A 91 10.31 24.25 -7.53
C GLN A 91 9.27 24.68 -6.49
N ARG A 92 8.52 23.71 -5.96
CA ARG A 92 7.56 23.95 -4.88
C ARG A 92 8.24 24.50 -3.63
N CYS A 93 9.42 23.97 -3.29
CA CYS A 93 10.15 24.45 -2.13
C CYS A 93 10.71 25.87 -2.30
N ASP A 94 11.23 26.19 -3.48
CA ASP A 94 11.75 27.52 -3.79
C ASP A 94 10.68 28.59 -3.71
N ILE A 95 9.45 28.28 -4.17
CA ILE A 95 8.30 29.17 -4.01
C ILE A 95 8.01 29.40 -2.53
N ALA A 96 7.88 28.34 -1.73
CA ALA A 96 7.61 28.46 -0.29
C ALA A 96 8.65 29.34 0.40
N LYS A 97 9.95 29.10 0.12
CA LYS A 97 11.07 29.90 0.65
C LYS A 97 10.99 31.36 0.21
N SER A 98 10.70 31.62 -1.06
CA SER A 98 10.54 32.99 -1.57
C SER A 98 9.38 33.74 -0.90
N CYS A 99 8.35 33.01 -0.47
CA CYS A 99 7.19 33.54 0.23
C CYS A 99 7.34 33.61 1.75
N GLY A 100 8.52 33.28 2.29
CA GLY A 100 8.80 33.26 3.73
C GLY A 100 8.02 32.20 4.49
N THR A 101 7.65 31.09 3.82
CA THR A 101 6.97 29.96 4.44
C THR A 101 7.70 28.64 4.13
N SER A 102 7.18 27.54 4.65
CA SER A 102 7.65 26.18 4.38
C SER A 102 6.53 25.37 3.72
N TRP A 103 6.87 24.23 3.13
CA TRP A 103 5.88 23.35 2.51
C TRP A 103 6.12 21.92 3.01
N LYS A 104 5.18 21.42 3.82
CA LYS A 104 5.30 20.11 4.46
C LYS A 104 5.40 19.01 3.41
N GLY A 105 6.45 18.20 3.48
CA GLY A 105 6.68 17.10 2.54
C GLY A 105 7.28 17.51 1.18
N MET A 106 7.60 18.79 0.99
CA MET A 106 8.25 19.34 -0.22
C MET A 106 9.58 20.01 0.09
N CYS A 107 9.64 20.79 1.17
CA CYS A 107 10.88 21.34 1.72
C CYS A 107 11.37 20.44 2.85
N SER A 108 12.42 19.65 2.60
CA SER A 108 13.21 18.97 3.63
C SER A 108 14.47 19.76 3.97
#